data_AF-A0A4W5MUQ5-F1
#
_entry.id   AF-A0A4W5MUQ5-F1
#
_cell.length_a   1.000
_cell.length_b   1.000
_cell.length_c   1.000
_cell.angle_alpha   90.00
_cell.angle_beta   90.00
_cell.angle_gamma   90.00
#
_symmetry.space_group_name_H-M   'P 1'
#
loop_
_entity.id
_entity.type
_entity.pdbx_description
1 polymer ?
#
loop_
_entity_poly.entity_id
_entity_poly.type
_entity_poly.pdbx_seq_one_letter_code
_entity_poly.pdbx_strand_id
1 'polypeptide(L)' 'MGDKKSPTRPKRQPKPSAEEGNWDCSVCTYKNTAEAFKCMMCDVRKGTSTR' A
#
# COMPACT_ATOMS: atom_id res chain seq x y z
N MET A 1 30.85 -36.27 14.87
CA MET A 1 31.56 -35.21 14.10
C MET A 1 30.70 -34.89 12.89
N GLY A 2 30.34 -33.61 12.67
CA GLY A 2 29.62 -33.11 11.49
C GLY A 2 28.14 -33.55 11.40
N ASP A 3 27.14 -32.77 10.99
CA ASP A 3 27.14 -31.50 10.28
C ASP A 3 25.86 -30.71 10.61
N LYS A 4 26.07 -29.41 10.81
CA LYS A 4 25.09 -28.40 11.20
C LYS A 4 24.21 -28.08 9.99
N LYS A 5 22.96 -28.56 9.95
CA LYS A 5 21.99 -28.09 8.95
C LYS A 5 21.27 -26.84 9.46
N SER A 6 21.71 -25.70 8.93
CA SER A 6 21.28 -24.32 9.18
C SER A 6 19.76 -24.14 9.33
N PRO A 7 19.29 -23.20 10.19
CA PRO A 7 17.88 -22.85 10.23
C PRO A 7 17.54 -22.10 8.94
N THR A 8 16.69 -22.71 8.11
CA THR A 8 16.12 -22.06 6.93
C THR A 8 15.36 -20.82 7.37
N ARG A 9 15.94 -19.64 7.07
CA ARG A 9 15.34 -18.31 7.16
C ARG A 9 13.87 -18.37 6.74
N PRO A 10 12.90 -17.96 7.58
CA PRO A 10 11.51 -17.94 7.16
C PRO A 10 11.39 -16.97 5.98
N LYS A 11 10.97 -17.50 4.84
CA LYS A 11 10.60 -16.71 3.67
C LYS A 11 9.49 -15.78 4.12
N ARG A 12 9.80 -14.49 4.26
CA ARG A 12 8.84 -13.42 4.49
C ARG A 12 7.88 -13.47 3.30
N GLN A 13 6.74 -14.15 3.47
CA GLN A 13 5.64 -14.09 2.51
C GLN A 13 5.28 -12.60 2.36
N PRO A 14 5.28 -12.03 1.15
CA PRO A 14 4.49 -10.85 0.93
C PRO A 14 3.05 -11.32 1.13
N LYS A 15 2.44 -10.96 2.26
CA LYS A 15 0.98 -10.92 2.33
C LYS A 15 0.57 -10.06 1.13
N PRO A 16 -0.30 -10.54 0.21
CA PRO A 16 -0.94 -9.64 -0.74
C PRO A 16 -1.58 -8.57 0.13
N SER A 17 -0.98 -7.40 0.09
CA SER A 17 -1.29 -6.37 1.05
C SER A 17 -2.60 -5.86 0.53
N ALA A 18 -3.71 -6.20 1.21
CA ALA A 18 -5.01 -5.63 0.89
C ALA A 18 -5.04 -4.09 1.00
N GLU A 19 -3.89 -3.48 1.36
CA GLU A 19 -3.61 -2.05 1.29
C GLU A 19 -2.97 -1.58 -0.03
N GLU A 20 -2.75 -2.46 -1.04
CA GLU A 20 -2.22 -2.10 -2.38
C GLU A 20 -3.16 -1.19 -3.19
N GLY A 21 -4.25 -0.74 -2.58
CA GLY A 21 -5.24 0.07 -3.24
C GLY A 21 -5.32 1.52 -2.77
N ASN A 22 -5.06 1.81 -1.49
CA ASN A 22 -5.43 3.10 -0.94
C ASN A 22 -4.52 4.23 -1.43
N TRP A 23 -5.07 5.43 -1.63
CA TRP A 23 -4.32 6.62 -2.01
C TRP A 23 -4.66 7.80 -1.12
N ASP A 24 -3.63 8.55 -0.74
CA ASP A 24 -3.78 9.74 0.07
C ASP A 24 -4.11 10.94 -0.82
N CYS A 25 -5.14 11.68 -0.45
CA CYS A 25 -5.49 12.90 -1.18
C CYS A 25 -4.42 13.96 -1.00
N SER A 26 -3.87 14.49 -2.10
CA SER A 26 -2.89 15.58 -2.06
C SER A 26 -3.44 16.91 -1.53
N VAL A 27 -4.77 17.07 -1.45
CA VAL A 27 -5.43 18.31 -1.02
C VAL A 27 -5.80 18.27 0.46
N CYS A 28 -6.48 17.21 0.91
CA CYS A 28 -6.99 17.11 2.28
C CYS A 28 -6.35 15.97 3.10
N THR A 29 -5.36 15.26 2.55
CA THR A 29 -4.65 14.13 3.20
C THR A 29 -5.53 12.93 3.59
N TYR A 30 -6.79 12.91 3.15
CA TYR A 30 -7.69 11.80 3.42
C TYR A 30 -7.28 10.53 2.65
N LYS A 31 -7.32 9.38 3.34
CA LYS A 31 -6.98 8.06 2.77
C LYS A 31 -8.19 7.50 2.02
N ASN A 32 -8.15 7.56 0.69
CA ASN A 32 -9.21 7.03 -0.19
C ASN A 32 -8.97 5.57 -0.56
N THR A 33 -10.00 4.89 -1.08
CA THR A 33 -9.91 3.52 -1.62
C THR A 33 -9.28 3.51 -3.02
N ALA A 34 -8.78 2.34 -3.46
CA ALA A 34 -8.20 2.17 -4.81
C ALA A 34 -9.16 2.50 -5.94
N GLU A 35 -10.38 2.04 -5.75
CA GLU A 35 -11.49 2.14 -6.69
C GLU A 35 -12.03 3.58 -6.76
N ALA A 36 -11.75 4.41 -5.76
CA ALA A 36 -12.16 5.80 -5.77
C ALA A 36 -11.33 6.62 -6.76
N PHE A 37 -12.00 7.10 -7.81
CA PHE A 37 -11.42 8.05 -8.79
C PHE A 37 -11.32 9.49 -8.26
N LYS A 38 -12.05 9.80 -7.19
CA LYS A 38 -12.05 11.10 -6.51
C LYS A 38 -12.11 10.94 -4.99
N CYS A 39 -11.67 11.95 -4.27
CA CYS A 39 -11.66 11.95 -2.82
C CYS A 39 -13.07 12.07 -2.27
N MET A 40 -13.41 11.26 -1.26
CA MET A 40 -14.73 11.32 -0.63
C MET A 40 -14.95 12.55 0.25
N MET A 41 -13.88 13.21 0.71
CA MET A 41 -13.97 14.36 1.61
C MET A 41 -13.99 15.70 0.87
N CYS A 42 -13.29 15.80 -0.26
CA CYS A 42 -13.11 17.06 -1.00
C CYS A 42 -13.40 16.97 -2.50
N ASP A 43 -13.85 15.80 -2.98
CA ASP A 43 -14.19 15.55 -4.39
C ASP A 43 -13.05 15.72 -5.41
N VAL A 44 -11.80 15.88 -4.95
CA VAL A 44 -10.61 16.03 -5.81
C VAL A 44 -10.23 14.70 -6.46
N ARG A 45 -9.90 14.70 -7.76
CA ARG A 45 -9.54 13.48 -8.50
C ARG A 45 -8.18 12.93 -8.10
N LYS A 46 -8.04 11.60 -8.14
CA LYS A 46 -6.77 10.89 -8.01
C LYS A 46 -5.83 11.34 -9.14
N GLY A 47 -4.66 11.88 -8.80
CA GLY A 47 -3.68 12.33 -9.80
C GLY A 47 -3.79 13.81 -10.22
N THR A 48 -4.68 14.60 -9.63
CA THR A 48 -4.73 16.08 -9.84
C THR A 48 -3.57 16.81 -9.14
N SER A 49 -2.38 16.21 -9.10
CA SER A 49 -1.19 16.85 -8.54
C SER A 49 -0.77 17.96 -9.49
N THR A 50 -1.07 19.22 -9.15
CA THR A 50 -0.65 20.42 -9.87
C THR A 50 0.85 20.70 -9.63
N ARG A 51 1.71 19.73 -9.94
CA ARG A 51 3.14 20.02 -10.06
C ARG A 51 3.41 20.79 -11.35
#